data_AF-A0A8T4MM72-F1
#
_entry.id   AF-A0A8T4MM72-F1
#
_cell.length_a   1.000
_cell.length_b   1.000
_cell.length_c   1.000
_cell.angle_alpha   90.00
_cell.angle_beta   90.00
_cell.angle_gamma   90.00
#
_symmetry.space_group_name_H-M   'P 1'
#
loop_
_entity.id
_entity.type
_entity.pdbx_description
1 polymer ?
#
loop_
_entity_poly.entity_id
_entity_poly.type
_entity_poly.pdbx_seq_one_letter_code
_entity_poly.pdbx_strand_id
1 'polypeptide(L)'
;MAEKQLNWAQRLKAPEVKFPKGIFSFYLSHATDSRSYVRKWELGFEKRHPKIAMINPFYDLPGEQERRVRAIDQGKEFKEEPGFEWRMTQGDYIAICYSRGILCIVDENYDKSIGTVMEMVMARTLAKNPKLLVCTNKKLIEHPWLKTHFHKIYTSFEEFEKDVDYQVERVKKKWGF
;
A
#
# COMPACT_ATOMS: atom_id res chain seq x y z
N MET A 1 24.08 8.68 26.19
CA MET A 1 23.88 9.27 24.85
C MET A 1 22.60 10.08 24.90
N ALA A 2 22.64 11.40 24.67
CA ALA A 2 21.43 12.20 24.66
C ALA A 2 20.54 11.79 23.47
N GLU A 3 19.34 11.31 23.74
CA GLU A 3 18.29 11.20 22.72
C GLU A 3 18.15 12.57 22.07
N LYS A 4 18.56 12.70 20.80
CA LYS A 4 18.24 13.88 20.01
C LYS A 4 16.72 13.88 19.84
N GLN A 5 16.02 14.57 20.75
CA GLN A 5 14.61 14.87 20.58
C GLN A 5 14.44 15.57 19.23
N LEU A 6 13.80 14.86 18.29
CA LEU A 6 13.40 15.42 17.01
C LEU A 6 12.58 16.68 17.27
N ASN A 7 13.01 17.82 16.75
CA ASN A 7 12.21 19.03 16.88
C ASN A 7 10.95 18.91 15.99
N TRP A 8 9.87 19.62 16.36
CA TRP A 8 8.60 19.54 15.63
C TRP A 8 8.75 19.83 14.13
N ALA A 9 9.65 20.74 13.74
CA ALA A 9 9.89 21.07 12.34
C ALA A 9 10.41 19.87 11.51
N GLN A 10 11.20 18.97 12.11
CA GLN A 10 11.67 17.73 11.47
C GLN A 10 10.56 16.69 11.30
N ARG A 11 9.54 16.73 12.16
CA ARG A 11 8.31 15.89 12.06
C ARG A 11 7.27 16.47 11.09
N LEU A 12 7.29 17.77 10.86
CA LEU A 12 6.23 18.49 10.14
C LEU A 12 6.49 18.69 8.63
N LYS A 13 7.56 18.11 8.06
CA LYS A 13 7.70 18.08 6.60
C LYS A 13 6.66 17.11 6.03
N ALA A 14 5.55 17.65 5.55
CA ALA A 14 4.48 16.86 4.95
C ALA A 14 5.01 16.05 3.76
N PRO A 15 4.73 14.74 3.69
CA PRO A 15 5.08 13.95 2.51
C PRO A 15 4.31 14.44 1.29
N GLU A 16 4.98 14.56 0.15
CA GLU A 16 4.32 14.87 -1.11
C GLU A 16 3.75 13.56 -1.67
N VAL A 17 2.43 13.45 -1.79
CA VAL A 17 1.78 12.30 -2.42
C VAL A 17 1.01 12.79 -3.65
N LYS A 18 1.37 12.28 -4.83
CA LYS A 18 0.71 12.61 -6.09
C LYS A 18 -0.21 11.46 -6.50
N PHE A 19 -1.44 11.79 -6.86
CA PHE A 19 -2.39 10.82 -7.38
C PHE A 19 -2.68 11.09 -8.86
N PRO A 20 -2.82 10.05 -9.69
CA PRO A 20 -3.22 10.22 -11.07
C PRO A 20 -4.65 10.80 -11.15
N LYS A 21 -4.82 11.83 -11.96
CA LYS A 21 -6.14 12.45 -12.20
C LYS A 21 -6.97 11.58 -13.14
N GLY A 22 -8.25 11.40 -12.83
CA GLY A 22 -9.19 10.65 -13.69
C GLY A 22 -9.03 9.13 -13.70
N ILE A 23 -8.10 8.57 -12.90
CA ILE A 23 -7.82 7.12 -12.82
C ILE A 23 -8.24 6.60 -11.44
N PHE A 24 -8.79 5.38 -11.36
CA PHE A 24 -9.12 4.77 -10.07
C PHE A 24 -7.84 4.30 -9.38
N SER A 25 -7.54 4.78 -8.18
CA SER A 25 -6.32 4.44 -7.45
C SER A 25 -6.57 3.46 -6.31
N PHE A 26 -5.77 2.41 -6.23
CA PHE A 26 -5.64 1.56 -5.05
C PHE A 26 -4.34 1.89 -4.32
N TYR A 27 -4.36 2.02 -3.00
CA TYR A 27 -3.14 1.89 -2.20
C TYR A 27 -2.72 0.42 -2.18
N LEU A 28 -1.48 0.12 -2.56
CA LEU A 28 -0.98 -1.24 -2.68
C LEU A 28 -0.14 -1.62 -1.45
N SER A 29 -0.79 -2.24 -0.46
CA SER A 29 -0.17 -2.66 0.80
C SER A 29 0.42 -4.07 0.68
N HIS A 30 1.71 -4.24 0.95
CA HIS A 30 2.38 -5.54 0.93
C HIS A 30 3.70 -5.50 1.73
N ALA A 31 4.27 -6.68 2.03
CA ALA A 31 5.54 -6.76 2.73
C ALA A 31 6.71 -6.24 1.88
N THR A 32 7.70 -5.63 2.52
CA THR A 32 8.93 -5.13 1.88
C THR A 32 9.70 -6.25 1.16
N ASP A 33 9.69 -7.46 1.70
CA ASP A 33 10.35 -8.63 1.11
C ASP A 33 9.68 -9.08 -0.20
N SER A 34 8.39 -8.78 -0.35
CA SER A 34 7.58 -9.07 -1.53
C SER A 34 7.76 -8.03 -2.65
N ARG A 35 8.44 -6.91 -2.38
CA ARG A 35 8.43 -5.72 -3.25
C ARG A 35 8.83 -5.96 -4.70
N SER A 36 9.78 -6.87 -4.94
CA SER A 36 10.31 -7.08 -6.29
C SER A 36 9.29 -7.77 -7.18
N TYR A 37 8.71 -8.89 -6.71
CA TYR A 37 7.72 -9.61 -7.49
C TYR A 37 6.38 -8.85 -7.54
N VAL A 38 5.99 -8.16 -6.46
CA VAL A 38 4.78 -7.34 -6.44
C VAL A 38 4.91 -6.19 -7.44
N ARG A 39 6.05 -5.50 -7.51
CA ARG A 39 6.30 -4.45 -8.52
C ARG A 39 6.22 -4.99 -9.94
N LYS A 40 6.75 -6.19 -10.18
CA LYS A 40 6.64 -6.84 -11.49
C LYS A 40 5.19 -7.14 -11.86
N TRP A 41 4.41 -7.68 -10.92
CA TRP A 41 2.98 -7.94 -11.13
C TRP A 41 2.22 -6.63 -11.39
N GLU A 42 2.42 -5.63 -10.54
CA GLU A 42 1.81 -4.31 -10.60
C GLU A 42 1.96 -3.64 -11.96
N LEU A 43 3.21 -3.54 -12.47
CA LEU A 43 3.47 -2.95 -13.79
C LEU A 43 2.82 -3.74 -14.93
N GLY A 44 2.65 -5.05 -14.76
CA GLY A 44 1.90 -5.88 -15.70
C GLY A 44 0.40 -5.63 -15.60
N PHE A 45 -0.12 -5.53 -14.38
CA PHE A 45 -1.51 -5.27 -14.06
C PHE A 45 -1.97 -3.94 -14.66
N GLU A 46 -1.24 -2.86 -14.44
CA GLU A 46 -1.61 -1.51 -14.93
C GLU A 46 -1.61 -1.43 -16.46
N LYS A 47 -0.77 -2.22 -17.14
CA LYS A 47 -0.82 -2.36 -18.61
C LYS A 47 -2.10 -3.06 -19.08
N ARG A 48 -2.59 -4.06 -18.33
CA ARG A 48 -3.84 -4.78 -18.63
C ARG A 48 -5.08 -3.99 -18.22
N HIS A 49 -4.96 -3.16 -17.17
CA HIS A 49 -6.05 -2.36 -16.60
C HIS A 49 -5.69 -0.85 -16.59
N PRO A 50 -5.62 -0.18 -17.76
CA PRO A 50 -5.10 1.20 -17.88
C PRO A 50 -5.96 2.28 -17.19
N LYS A 51 -7.14 1.92 -16.65
CA LYS A 51 -8.02 2.81 -15.88
C LYS A 51 -7.83 2.68 -14.37
N ILE A 52 -6.89 1.84 -13.95
CA ILE A 52 -6.59 1.56 -12.55
C ILE A 52 -5.10 1.82 -12.33
N ALA A 53 -4.78 2.56 -11.27
CA ALA A 53 -3.43 2.76 -10.79
C ALA A 53 -3.25 2.07 -9.44
N MET A 54 -2.12 1.42 -9.26
CA MET A 54 -1.65 0.90 -7.99
C MET A 54 -0.63 1.90 -7.44
N ILE A 55 -0.92 2.46 -6.26
CA ILE A 55 0.01 3.36 -5.59
C ILE A 55 0.88 2.48 -4.70
N ASN A 56 2.08 2.14 -5.17
CA ASN A 56 3.02 1.34 -4.42
C ASN A 56 3.85 2.22 -3.46
N PRO A 57 3.75 2.03 -2.13
CA PRO A 57 4.47 2.86 -1.16
C PRO A 57 5.99 2.78 -1.28
N PHE A 58 6.51 1.69 -1.85
CA PHE A 58 7.95 1.47 -2.01
C PHE A 58 8.54 2.18 -3.24
N TYR A 59 7.74 2.44 -4.28
CA TYR A 59 8.26 2.92 -5.57
C TYR A 59 7.60 4.21 -6.07
N ASP A 60 6.34 4.46 -5.74
CA ASP A 60 5.56 5.56 -6.34
C ASP A 60 5.29 6.71 -5.36
N LEU A 61 5.51 6.52 -4.05
CA LEU A 61 5.49 7.59 -3.08
C LEU A 61 6.85 8.29 -3.02
N PRO A 62 6.99 9.52 -3.54
CA PRO A 62 8.28 10.18 -3.59
C PRO A 62 8.75 10.51 -2.17
N GLY A 63 10.02 10.23 -1.87
CA GLY A 63 10.56 10.51 -0.56
C GLY A 63 11.71 9.60 -0.16
N GLU A 64 11.95 9.51 1.14
CA GLU A 64 13.03 8.71 1.67
C GLU A 64 12.79 7.21 1.49
N GLN A 65 11.53 6.75 1.54
CA GLN A 65 11.21 5.34 1.35
C GLN A 65 11.53 4.86 -0.07
N GLU A 66 11.14 5.63 -1.09
CA GLU A 66 11.53 5.35 -2.48
C GLU A 66 13.06 5.30 -2.64
N ARG A 67 13.77 6.28 -2.07
CA ARG A 67 15.24 6.32 -2.12
C ARG A 67 15.87 5.12 -1.42
N ARG A 68 15.33 4.71 -0.27
CA ARG A 68 15.77 3.54 0.50
C ARG A 68 15.59 2.26 -0.30
N VAL A 69 14.40 2.05 -0.88
CA VAL A 69 14.11 0.86 -1.71
C VAL A 69 15.03 0.81 -2.93
N ARG A 70 15.19 1.92 -3.64
CA ARG A 70 16.12 2.00 -4.78
C ARG A 70 17.56 1.70 -4.38
N ALA A 71 18.01 2.15 -3.21
CA ALA A 71 19.34 1.83 -2.70
C ALA A 71 19.47 0.33 -2.40
N ILE A 72 18.49 -0.27 -1.71
CA ILE A 72 18.45 -1.72 -1.42
C ILE A 72 18.52 -2.52 -2.73
N ASP A 73 17.71 -2.17 -3.73
CA ASP A 73 17.67 -2.89 -5.01
C ASP A 73 18.96 -2.73 -5.83
N GLN A 74 19.75 -1.68 -5.56
CA GLN A 74 21.08 -1.46 -6.14
C GLN A 74 22.22 -2.04 -5.29
N GLY A 75 21.92 -2.68 -4.16
CA GLY A 75 22.93 -3.17 -3.22
C GLY A 75 23.73 -2.06 -2.54
N LYS A 76 23.15 -0.86 -2.40
CA LYS A 76 23.77 0.31 -1.78
C LYS A 76 23.25 0.52 -0.37
N GLU A 77 24.13 1.04 0.49
CA GLU A 77 23.71 1.52 1.81
C GLU A 77 22.82 2.76 1.68
N PHE A 78 21.81 2.85 2.55
CA PHE A 78 20.97 4.02 2.69
C PHE A 78 21.08 4.54 4.13
N LYS A 79 21.43 5.82 4.27
CA LYS A 79 21.50 6.48 5.58
C LYS A 79 20.16 7.15 5.87
N GLU A 80 19.46 6.65 6.88
CA GLU A 80 18.20 7.23 7.35
C GLU A 80 18.47 8.56 8.08
N GLU A 81 17.71 9.60 7.71
CA GLU A 81 17.77 10.88 8.40
C GLU A 81 16.85 10.89 9.63
N PRO A 82 17.15 11.69 10.66
CA PRO A 82 16.25 11.82 11.82
C PRO A 82 14.80 12.10 11.40
N GLY A 83 13.86 11.29 11.91
CA GLY A 83 12.43 11.39 11.61
C GLY A 83 11.98 10.65 10.34
N PHE A 84 12.85 9.82 9.76
CA PHE A 84 12.56 8.96 8.61
C PHE A 84 11.29 8.12 8.82
N GLU A 85 11.17 7.45 9.96
CA GLU A 85 10.08 6.52 10.29
C GLU A 85 8.74 7.25 10.34
N TRP A 86 8.74 8.48 10.90
CA TRP A 86 7.56 9.34 10.94
C TRP A 86 7.13 9.75 9.53
N ARG A 87 8.07 10.22 8.70
CA ARG A 87 7.73 10.68 7.34
C ARG A 87 7.26 9.54 6.44
N MET A 88 7.84 8.35 6.59
CA MET A 88 7.40 7.14 5.88
C MET A 88 5.95 6.80 6.24
N THR A 89 5.66 6.62 7.54
CA THR A 89 4.32 6.23 8.00
C THR A 89 3.25 7.28 7.71
N GLN A 90 3.58 8.58 7.80
CA GLN A 90 2.65 9.64 7.39
C GLN A 90 2.38 9.62 5.88
N GLY A 91 3.38 9.29 5.05
CA GLY A 91 3.21 9.09 3.62
C GLY A 91 2.19 8.00 3.32
N ASP A 92 2.32 6.85 3.99
CA ASP A 92 1.39 5.72 3.88
C ASP A 92 -0.02 6.12 4.32
N TYR A 93 -0.17 6.85 5.43
CA TYR A 93 -1.47 7.30 5.90
C TYR A 93 -2.17 8.25 4.92
N ILE A 94 -1.43 9.21 4.35
CA ILE A 94 -1.97 10.09 3.30
C ILE A 94 -2.37 9.24 2.08
N ALA A 95 -1.51 8.33 1.63
CA ALA A 95 -1.80 7.46 0.49
C ALA A 95 -3.07 6.61 0.71
N ILE A 96 -3.24 6.06 1.91
CA ILE A 96 -4.43 5.31 2.35
C ILE A 96 -5.69 6.17 2.31
N CYS A 97 -5.63 7.39 2.87
CA CYS A 97 -6.77 8.30 2.97
C CYS A 97 -7.31 8.73 1.61
N TYR A 98 -6.40 9.04 0.67
CA TYR A 98 -6.75 9.64 -0.61
C TYR A 98 -6.88 8.64 -1.76
N SER A 99 -6.49 7.38 -1.56
CA SER A 99 -6.75 6.31 -2.53
C SER A 99 -8.23 5.95 -2.57
N ARG A 100 -8.74 5.67 -3.78
CA ARG A 100 -10.14 5.26 -4.00
C ARG A 100 -10.42 3.82 -3.56
N GLY A 101 -9.38 3.03 -3.35
CA GLY A 101 -9.44 1.70 -2.75
C GLY A 101 -8.12 1.34 -2.08
N ILE A 102 -8.11 0.19 -1.42
CA ILE A 102 -6.91 -0.40 -0.85
C ILE A 102 -6.87 -1.86 -1.30
N LEU A 103 -5.75 -2.26 -1.89
CA LEU A 103 -5.45 -3.65 -2.19
C LEU A 103 -4.30 -4.07 -1.29
N CYS A 104 -4.58 -5.01 -0.39
CA CYS A 104 -3.54 -5.63 0.42
C CYS A 104 -3.12 -6.96 -0.21
N ILE A 105 -1.84 -7.30 -0.09
CA ILE A 105 -1.29 -8.61 -0.45
C ILE A 105 -0.79 -9.28 0.82
N VAL A 106 -1.28 -10.50 1.07
CA VAL A 106 -0.83 -11.39 2.14
C VAL A 106 -0.31 -12.67 1.51
N ASP A 107 1.01 -12.80 1.49
CA ASP A 107 1.75 -13.90 0.91
C ASP A 107 2.51 -14.71 1.99
N GLU A 108 3.52 -15.47 1.60
CA GLU A 108 4.40 -16.18 2.51
C GLU A 108 5.28 -15.26 3.38
N ASN A 109 5.41 -13.97 3.05
CA ASN A 109 6.22 -12.99 3.80
C ASN A 109 5.36 -12.12 4.74
N TYR A 110 4.09 -12.47 4.96
CA TYR A 110 3.15 -11.68 5.77
C TYR A 110 3.64 -11.38 7.19
N ASP A 111 4.36 -12.31 7.81
CA ASP A 111 4.88 -12.22 9.18
C ASP A 111 6.11 -11.31 9.30
N LYS A 112 6.71 -10.93 8.17
CA LYS A 112 7.87 -10.05 8.11
C LYS A 112 7.50 -8.57 7.98
N SER A 113 6.22 -8.24 7.98
CA SER A 113 5.75 -6.86 7.80
C SER A 113 4.69 -6.45 8.80
N ILE A 114 5.15 -5.99 9.97
CA ILE A 114 4.30 -5.28 10.95
C ILE A 114 3.63 -4.06 10.27
N GLY A 115 4.35 -3.39 9.37
CA GLY A 115 3.83 -2.26 8.59
C GLY A 115 2.54 -2.61 7.84
N THR A 116 2.55 -3.71 7.10
CA THR A 116 1.37 -4.17 6.34
C THR A 116 0.18 -4.45 7.25
N VAL A 117 0.39 -5.11 8.40
CA VAL A 117 -0.68 -5.32 9.39
C VAL A 117 -1.25 -4.00 9.91
N MET A 118 -0.38 -3.03 10.22
CA MET A 118 -0.80 -1.71 10.67
C MET A 118 -1.57 -0.95 9.58
N GLU A 119 -1.17 -1.05 8.32
CA GLU A 119 -1.89 -0.45 7.19
C GLU A 119 -3.31 -1.03 7.07
N MET A 120 -3.52 -2.33 7.27
CA MET A 120 -4.86 -2.94 7.28
C MET A 120 -5.76 -2.32 8.35
N VAL A 121 -5.22 -2.10 9.55
CA VAL A 121 -5.96 -1.50 10.67
C VAL A 121 -6.22 -0.02 10.40
N MET A 122 -5.18 0.73 10.00
CA MET A 122 -5.30 2.17 9.73
C MET A 122 -6.24 2.44 8.56
N ALA A 123 -6.28 1.57 7.55
CA ALA A 123 -7.24 1.63 6.45
C ALA A 123 -8.70 1.65 6.93
N ARG A 124 -9.03 0.88 7.98
CA ARG A 124 -10.39 0.87 8.57
C ARG A 124 -10.71 2.16 9.31
N THR A 125 -9.72 2.72 9.98
CA THR A 125 -9.88 3.92 10.82
C THR A 125 -9.92 5.19 9.98
N LEU A 126 -9.07 5.29 8.96
CA LEU A 126 -8.80 6.53 8.24
C LEU A 126 -9.66 6.71 6.99
N ALA A 127 -10.05 5.61 6.33
CA ALA A 127 -10.65 5.69 5.01
C ALA A 127 -11.98 4.92 4.94
N LYS A 128 -12.94 5.45 4.16
CA LYS A 128 -14.21 4.77 3.85
C LYS A 128 -14.20 3.98 2.54
N ASN A 129 -13.05 3.94 1.87
CA ASN A 129 -12.83 3.25 0.60
C ASN A 129 -12.97 1.71 0.70
N PRO A 130 -13.19 1.00 -0.41
CA PRO A 130 -13.12 -0.47 -0.46
C PRO A 130 -11.73 -0.98 -0.04
N LYS A 131 -11.74 -1.93 0.88
CA LYS A 131 -10.58 -2.76 1.26
C LYS A 131 -10.71 -4.12 0.59
N LEU A 132 -9.75 -4.47 -0.25
CA LEU A 132 -9.64 -5.73 -0.98
C LEU A 132 -8.34 -6.42 -0.57
N LEU A 133 -8.33 -7.75 -0.59
CA LEU A 133 -7.18 -8.56 -0.20
C LEU A 133 -6.88 -9.62 -1.24
N VAL A 134 -5.64 -9.73 -1.68
CA VAL A 134 -5.10 -10.95 -2.33
C VAL A 134 -4.35 -11.74 -1.25
N CYS A 135 -4.84 -12.93 -0.90
CA CYS A 135 -4.26 -13.82 0.08
C CYS A 135 -3.80 -15.12 -0.60
N THR A 136 -2.53 -15.18 -1.00
CA THR A 136 -1.95 -16.38 -1.62
C THR A 136 -1.59 -17.44 -0.57
N ASN A 137 -1.43 -17.03 0.69
CA ASN A 137 -1.26 -17.96 1.82
C ASN A 137 -2.61 -18.52 2.28
N LYS A 138 -2.99 -19.69 1.74
CA LYS A 138 -4.29 -20.32 2.00
C LYS A 138 -4.61 -20.59 3.48
N LYS A 139 -3.59 -20.72 4.34
CA LYS A 139 -3.79 -20.94 5.78
C LYS A 139 -4.41 -19.73 6.47
N LEU A 140 -4.27 -18.54 5.89
CA LEU A 140 -4.72 -17.28 6.48
C LEU A 140 -6.10 -16.84 5.98
N ILE A 141 -6.65 -17.40 4.89
CA ILE A 141 -7.93 -16.97 4.31
C ILE A 141 -9.07 -16.95 5.36
N GLU A 142 -9.04 -17.92 6.27
CA GLU A 142 -10.05 -18.07 7.33
C GLU A 142 -9.76 -17.22 8.59
N HIS A 143 -8.65 -16.49 8.61
CA HIS A 143 -8.23 -15.73 9.78
C HIS A 143 -9.24 -14.59 10.09
N PRO A 144 -9.75 -14.49 11.34
CA PRO A 144 -10.80 -13.54 11.69
C PRO A 144 -10.46 -12.08 11.37
N TRP A 145 -9.19 -11.70 11.55
CA TRP A 145 -8.74 -10.34 11.25
C TRP A 145 -8.85 -10.02 9.75
N LEU A 146 -8.56 -10.97 8.87
CA LEU A 146 -8.69 -10.75 7.42
C LEU A 146 -10.16 -10.68 7.02
N LYS A 147 -11.00 -11.59 7.52
CA LYS A 147 -12.45 -11.61 7.23
C LYS A 147 -13.20 -10.36 7.71
N THR A 148 -12.72 -9.71 8.76
CA THR A 148 -13.38 -8.53 9.34
C THR A 148 -12.87 -7.20 8.77
N HIS A 149 -11.62 -7.16 8.28
CA HIS A 149 -11.02 -5.92 7.78
C HIS A 149 -11.25 -5.72 6.28
N PHE A 150 -11.44 -6.80 5.52
CA PHE A 150 -11.59 -6.75 4.06
C PHE A 150 -13.02 -7.05 3.61
N HIS A 151 -13.45 -6.37 2.55
CA HIS A 151 -14.78 -6.58 1.95
C HIS A 151 -14.81 -7.78 1.02
N LYS A 152 -13.66 -8.14 0.45
CA LYS A 152 -13.48 -9.30 -0.41
C LYS A 152 -12.05 -9.79 -0.31
N ILE A 153 -11.89 -11.10 -0.27
CA ILE A 153 -10.62 -11.81 -0.22
C ILE A 153 -10.54 -12.65 -1.49
N TYR A 154 -9.46 -12.48 -2.24
CA TYR A 154 -9.10 -13.24 -3.42
C TYR A 154 -7.98 -14.20 -3.06
N THR A 155 -8.00 -15.40 -3.59
CA THR A 155 -7.00 -16.44 -3.30
C THR A 155 -5.81 -16.41 -4.26
N SER A 156 -5.88 -15.58 -5.31
CA SER A 156 -4.81 -15.35 -6.26
C SER A 156 -4.93 -13.97 -6.93
N PHE A 157 -3.85 -13.53 -7.58
CA PHE A 157 -3.85 -12.31 -8.39
C PHE A 157 -4.79 -12.42 -9.59
N GLU A 158 -4.88 -13.60 -10.22
CA GLU A 158 -5.77 -13.83 -11.36
C GLU A 158 -7.25 -13.72 -10.96
N GLU A 159 -7.61 -14.18 -9.75
CA GLU A 159 -8.96 -14.04 -9.24
C GLU A 159 -9.33 -12.57 -9.01
N PHE A 160 -8.38 -11.79 -8.48
CA PHE A 160 -8.53 -10.34 -8.34
C PHE A 160 -8.68 -9.64 -9.70
N GLU A 161 -7.81 -9.94 -10.67
CA GLU A 161 -7.82 -9.32 -12.00
C GLU A 161 -9.14 -9.56 -12.76
N LYS A 162 -9.76 -10.72 -12.59
CA LYS A 162 -11.06 -11.03 -13.21
C LYS A 162 -12.23 -10.22 -12.63
N ASP A 163 -12.07 -9.68 -11.42
CA ASP A 163 -13.17 -9.04 -10.66
C ASP A 163 -12.97 -7.53 -10.45
N VAL A 164 -11.74 -7.03 -10.52
CA VAL A 164 -11.40 -5.66 -10.12
C VAL A 164 -12.18 -4.59 -10.88
N ASP A 165 -12.39 -4.75 -12.18
CA ASP A 165 -13.13 -3.76 -12.99
C ASP A 165 -14.58 -3.65 -12.52
N TYR A 166 -15.22 -4.78 -12.17
CA TYR A 166 -16.55 -4.78 -11.57
C TYR A 166 -16.55 -4.09 -10.20
N GLN A 167 -15.52 -4.31 -9.36
CA GLN A 167 -15.41 -3.64 -8.08
C GLN A 167 -15.27 -2.12 -8.23
N VAL A 168 -14.44 -1.66 -9.17
CA VAL A 168 -14.24 -0.25 -9.48
C VAL A 168 -15.56 0.41 -9.90
N GLU A 169 -16.29 -0.18 -10.83
CA GLU A 169 -17.58 0.37 -11.29
C GLU A 169 -18.63 0.40 -10.18
N ARG A 170 -18.68 -0.63 -9.34
CA ARG A 170 -19.54 -0.66 -8.15
C ARG A 170 -19.24 0.50 -7.19
N VAL A 171 -17.96 0.82 -7.01
CA VAL A 171 -17.52 1.91 -6.13
C VAL A 171 -17.85 3.27 -6.75
N LYS A 172 -17.57 3.48 -8.03
CA LYS A 172 -17.96 4.72 -8.74
C LYS A 172 -19.45 5.00 -8.60
N LYS A 173 -20.30 3.99 -8.80
CA LYS A 173 -21.76 4.12 -8.66
C LYS A 173 -22.20 4.48 -7.24
N LYS A 174 -21.57 3.90 -6.21
CA LYS A 174 -21.94 4.15 -4.80
C LYS A 174 -21.46 5.52 -4.29
N TRP A 175 -20.33 6.00 -4.78
CA TRP A 175 -19.63 7.15 -4.19
C TRP A 175 -19.53 8.38 -5.12
N GLY A 176 -20.02 8.28 -6.36
CA GLY A 176 -20.17 9.43 -7.26
C GLY A 176 -18.86 9.97 -7.84
N PHE A 177 -17.98 9.08 -8.30
CA PHE A 177 -16.69 9.43 -8.91
C PHE A 177 -16.76 9.54 -10.43
#